data_AF-A0A938Z516-F1
#
_entry.id   AF-A0A938Z516-F1
#
_cell.length_a   1.000
_cell.length_b   1.000
_cell.length_c   1.000
_cell.angle_alpha   90.00
_cell.angle_beta   90.00
_cell.angle_gamma   90.00
#
_symmetry.space_group_name_H-M   'P 1'
#
loop_
_entity.id
_entity.type
_entity.pdbx_description
1 polymer ?
#
loop_
_entity_poly.entity_id
_entity_poly.type
_entity_poly.pdbx_seq_one_letter_code
_entity_poly.pdbx_strand_id
1 'polypeptide(L)' 'MKVKRLTKEQGKRFDICRFPNFHKTGSVKCMKSLYYGKDALLVRCGDYIYNVTSEPNIYEQAK' A
#
# COMPACT_ATOMS: atom_id res chain seq x y z
N MET A 1 -1.96 -13.35 0.15
CA MET A 1 -1.30 -12.01 0.20
C MET A 1 -2.37 -10.96 0.19
N LYS A 2 -2.56 -10.20 1.27
CA LYS A 2 -3.70 -9.30 1.44
C LYS A 2 -3.25 -7.85 1.22
N VAL A 3 -3.59 -7.29 0.05
CA VAL A 3 -3.49 -5.85 -0.22
C VAL A 3 -4.88 -5.27 -0.01
N LYS A 4 -5.01 -4.31 0.91
CA LYS A 4 -6.29 -3.64 1.17
C LYS A 4 -6.49 -2.47 0.21
N ARG A 5 -7.73 -1.99 0.05
CA ARG A 5 -8.05 -0.85 -0.81
C ARG A 5 -8.38 0.40 0.02
N LEU A 6 -7.90 1.53 -0.48
CA LEU A 6 -8.26 2.88 -0.07
C LEU A 6 -8.99 3.56 -1.21
N THR A 7 -10.01 4.36 -0.88
CA THR A 7 -10.58 5.30 -1.85
C THR A 7 -9.61 6.45 -2.12
N LYS A 8 -9.78 7.16 -3.24
CA LYS A 8 -8.96 8.34 -3.54
C LYS A 8 -9.08 9.42 -2.45
N GLU A 9 -10.28 9.58 -1.89
CA GLU A 9 -10.55 10.53 -0.80
C GLU A 9 -9.81 10.17 0.48
N GLN A 10 -9.86 8.88 0.89
CA GLN A 10 -9.10 8.42 2.04
C GLN A 10 -7.59 8.52 1.81
N GLY A 11 -7.12 8.18 0.60
CA GLY A 11 -5.72 8.33 0.22
C GLY A 11 -5.22 9.77 0.35
N LYS A 12 -6.04 10.74 -0.08
CA LYS A 12 -5.74 12.17 0.08
C LYS A 12 -5.74 12.58 1.56
N ARG A 13 -6.68 12.07 2.36
CA ARG A 13 -6.78 12.35 3.81
C ARG A 13 -5.55 11.86 4.58
N PHE A 14 -5.00 10.70 4.21
CA PHE A 14 -3.80 10.15 4.84
C PHE A 14 -2.49 10.64 4.22
N ASP A 15 -2.56 11.51 3.20
CA ASP A 15 -1.40 11.93 2.41
C ASP A 15 -0.52 10.74 1.98
N ILE A 16 -1.13 9.73 1.35
CA ILE A 16 -0.43 8.47 1.05
C ILE A 16 0.68 8.61 -0.01
N CYS A 17 0.72 9.74 -0.71
CA CYS A 17 1.70 10.01 -1.76
C CYS A 17 3.14 10.08 -1.22
N ARG A 18 3.31 10.31 0.08
CA ARG A 18 4.62 10.31 0.74
C ARG A 18 5.25 8.91 0.89
N PHE A 19 4.45 7.85 0.74
CA PHE A 19 4.95 6.49 0.89
C PHE A 19 5.55 5.93 -0.40
N PRO A 20 6.54 5.02 -0.29
CA PRO A 20 7.02 4.23 -1.43
C PRO A 20 5.85 3.49 -2.08
N ASN A 21 5.80 3.51 -3.40
CA ASN A 21 4.70 2.91 -4.15
C ASN A 21 5.17 2.29 -5.47
N PHE A 22 4.31 1.47 -6.04
CA PHE A 22 4.50 0.86 -7.35
C PHE A 22 3.16 0.74 -8.08
N HIS A 23 3.23 0.69 -9.40
CA HIS A 23 2.02 0.56 -10.22
C HIS A 23 1.31 -0.78 -9.98
N LYS A 24 -0.02 -0.80 -10.06
CA LYS A 24 -0.89 -1.96 -9.77
C LYS A 24 -0.56 -3.22 -10.58
N THR A 25 0.12 -3.06 -11.73
CA THR A 25 0.55 -4.18 -12.59
C THR A 25 1.82 -4.86 -12.07
N GLY A 26 2.54 -4.24 -11.13
CA GLY A 26 3.69 -4.83 -10.49
C GLY A 26 3.32 -6.01 -9.59
N SER A 27 4.22 -6.99 -9.51
CA SER A 27 4.01 -8.19 -8.68
C SER A 27 4.19 -7.87 -7.20
N VAL A 28 3.10 -7.89 -6.44
CA VAL A 28 3.09 -7.74 -4.97
C VAL A 28 4.03 -8.76 -4.31
N LYS A 29 4.07 -9.99 -4.83
CA LYS A 29 4.93 -11.05 -4.29
C LYS A 29 6.41 -10.70 -4.48
N CYS A 30 6.80 -10.26 -5.69
CA CYS A 30 8.18 -9.85 -5.94
C CYS A 30 8.54 -8.60 -5.12
N MET A 31 7.65 -7.61 -5.04
CA MET A 31 7.89 -6.39 -4.27
C MET A 31 8.14 -6.68 -2.79
N LYS A 32 7.35 -7.58 -2.18
CA LYS A 32 7.57 -8.02 -0.80
C LYS A 32 8.87 -8.81 -0.64
N SER A 33 9.20 -9.68 -1.59
CA SER A 33 10.39 -10.53 -1.48
C SER A 33 11.70 -9.77 -1.68
N LEU A 34 11.71 -8.77 -2.56
CA LEU A 34 12.93 -8.08 -2.99
C LEU A 34 13.17 -6.75 -2.27
N TYR A 35 12.09 -6.03 -1.90
CA TYR A 35 12.21 -4.63 -1.44
C TYR A 35 11.56 -4.35 -0.08
N TYR A 36 10.35 -4.85 0.18
CA TYR A 36 9.56 -4.40 1.34
C TYR A 36 9.55 -5.36 2.52
N GLY A 37 9.92 -6.62 2.33
CA GLY A 37 9.78 -7.67 3.34
C GLY A 37 8.44 -8.42 3.25
N LYS A 38 8.42 -9.64 3.78
CA LYS A 38 7.24 -10.54 3.72
C LYS A 38 6.04 -9.95 4.46
N ASP A 39 6.29 -9.28 5.58
CA ASP A 39 5.28 -8.72 6.47
C ASP A 39 4.84 -7.30 6.10
N ALA A 40 5.29 -6.77 4.94
CA ALA A 40 4.94 -5.42 4.53
C ALA A 40 3.42 -5.20 4.42
N LEU A 41 2.95 -4.09 4.97
CA LEU A 41 1.56 -3.65 4.89
C LEU A 41 1.37 -2.82 3.62
N LEU A 42 0.55 -3.33 2.70
CA LEU A 42 0.35 -2.71 1.39
C LEU A 42 -1.11 -2.31 1.20
N VAL A 43 -1.32 -1.09 0.73
CA VAL A 43 -2.64 -0.55 0.40
C VAL A 43 -2.68 -0.09 -1.04
N ARG A 44 -3.75 -0.42 -1.76
CA ARG A 44 -4.00 0.03 -3.12
C ARG A 44 -4.90 1.26 -3.11
N CYS A 45 -4.46 2.31 -3.77
CA CYS A 45 -5.28 3.49 -4.04
C CYS A 45 -5.20 3.80 -5.55
N GLY A 46 -6.33 3.66 -6.25
CA GLY A 46 -6.39 3.80 -7.70
C GLY A 46 -5.49 2.78 -8.43
N ASP A 47 -4.52 3.31 -9.17
CA ASP A 47 -3.59 2.56 -10.01
C ASP A 47 -2.25 2.25 -9.35
N TYR A 48 -2.08 2.63 -8.08
CA TYR A 48 -0.84 2.44 -7.35
C TYR A 48 -1.07 1.66 -6.04
N ILE A 49 -0.03 0.96 -5.61
CA ILE A 49 0.05 0.21 -4.36
C ILE A 49 1.16 0.83 -3.52
N TYR A 50 0.82 1.24 -2.31
CA TYR A 50 1.66 1.98 -1.38
C TYR A 50 2.08 1.07 -0.23
N ASN A 51 3.33 1.21 0.21
CA ASN A 51 3.85 0.57 1.40
C ASN A 51 3.63 1.46 2.63
N VAL A 52 2.69 1.05 3.48
CA VAL A 52 2.30 1.77 4.70
C VAL A 52 2.75 1.03 5.97
N THR A 53 3.80 0.21 5.87
CA THR A 53 4.33 -0.56 7.02
C THR A 53 4.72 0.35 8.18
N SER A 54 5.21 1.55 7.90
CA SER A 54 5.55 2.57 8.91
C SER A 54 4.32 3.15 9.62
N GLU A 55 3.13 3.07 9.04
CA GLU A 55 1.87 3.59 9.61
C GLU A 55 0.74 2.55 9.49
N PRO A 56 0.73 1.49 10.33
CA PRO A 56 -0.23 0.39 10.25
C PRO A 56 -1.70 0.81 10.36
N ASN A 57 -1.99 1.91 11.06
CA ASN A 57 -3.33 2.48 11.20
C ASN A 57 -4.02 2.72 9.86
N ILE A 58 -3.26 3.08 8.81
CA ILE A 58 -3.79 3.29 7.46
C ILE A 58 -4.22 1.95 6.86
N TYR A 59 -3.44 0.89 7.07
CA TYR A 59 -3.79 -0.47 6.65
C TYR A 59 -5.01 -0.98 7.41
N GLU A 60 -5.13 -0.74 8.71
CA GLU A 60 -6.28 -1.19 9.50
C GLU A 60 -7.59 -0.54 9.04
N GLN A 61 -7.56 0.76 8.76
CA GLN A 61 -8.70 1.54 8.25
C GLN A 61 -9.04 1.28 6.76
N ALA A 62 -8.12 0.66 6.01
CA ALA A 62 -8.37 0.24 4.64
C ALA A 62 -9.25 -1.03 4.57
N LYS A 63 -10.01 -1.16 3.48
CA LYS A 63 -11.03 -2.21 3.31
C LYS A 63 -10.54 -3.37 2.43
#